data_AF-A0A6N7KZ81-F1
#
_entry.id   AF-A0A6N7KZ81-F1
#
_cell.length_a   1.000
_cell.length_b   1.000
_cell.length_c   1.000
_cell.angle_alpha   90.00
_cell.angle_beta   90.00
_cell.angle_gamma   90.00
#
_symmetry.space_group_name_H-M   'P 1'
#
loop_
_entity.id
_entity.type
_entity.pdbx_description
1 polymer ?
#
loop_
_entity_poly.entity_id
_entity_poly.type
_entity_poly.pdbx_seq_one_letter_code
_entity_poly.pdbx_strand_id
1 'polypeptide(L)'
;MKPGSVDDTDDLDVCRQVAFRVARRDHGATAEVLAVVEELLMDEAEYGFVVTFLENLQNLVSHGLDTLRSTEEIRLLLGPRSAICWDTVTGFWAAVADWRVHTGVPLKPAAPLLGAQNEHLRMLLWTANRTLSTGEKLGIADAVRYEKAVGSSIPGYSHIAVAQRIAGQGRP
;
A
#
# COMPACT_ATOMS: atom_id res chain seq x y z
N MET A 1 30.26 -14.69 -12.08
CA MET A 1 29.57 -13.38 -12.12
C MET A 1 28.26 -13.60 -12.87
N LYS A 2 27.11 -13.54 -12.19
CA LYS A 2 25.81 -13.64 -12.85
C LYS A 2 25.37 -12.21 -13.24
N PRO A 3 25.09 -11.93 -14.53
CA PRO A 3 24.49 -10.68 -14.94
C PRO A 3 22.97 -10.77 -14.71
N GLY A 4 22.37 -9.73 -14.11
CA GLY A 4 20.92 -9.57 -14.07
C GLY A 4 20.23 -9.43 -12.70
N SER A 5 20.92 -9.02 -11.63
CA SER A 5 20.20 -8.38 -10.51
C SER A 5 20.09 -6.89 -10.82
N VAL A 6 19.05 -6.51 -11.56
CA VAL A 6 18.54 -5.14 -11.45
C VAL A 6 18.11 -4.98 -9.99
N ASP A 7 18.50 -3.87 -9.39
CA ASP A 7 18.55 -3.69 -7.94
C ASP A 7 17.13 -3.54 -7.36
N ASP A 8 16.51 -4.65 -6.95
CA ASP A 8 15.18 -4.65 -6.29
C ASP A 8 15.11 -3.67 -5.11
N THR A 9 16.26 -3.32 -4.52
CA THR A 9 16.38 -2.32 -3.46
C THR A 9 16.07 -0.91 -3.95
N ASP A 10 16.50 -0.57 -5.16
CA ASP A 10 16.31 0.76 -5.76
C ASP A 10 14.83 0.98 -6.12
N ASP A 11 14.17 -0.03 -6.68
CA ASP A 11 12.75 0.08 -7.09
C ASP A 11 11.81 0.23 -5.89
N LEU A 12 12.10 -0.46 -4.79
CA LEU A 12 11.35 -0.32 -3.54
C LEU A 12 11.53 1.05 -2.89
N ASP A 13 12.73 1.63 -2.97
CA ASP A 13 12.98 2.98 -2.46
C ASP A 13 12.29 4.04 -3.33
N VAL A 14 12.36 3.89 -4.66
CA VAL A 14 11.63 4.73 -5.62
C VAL A 14 10.13 4.69 -5.34
N CYS A 15 9.55 3.50 -5.17
CA CYS A 15 8.14 3.32 -4.79
C CYS A 15 7.76 4.17 -3.56
N ARG A 16 8.56 4.11 -2.49
CA ARG A 16 8.31 4.86 -1.26
C ARG A 16 8.41 6.36 -1.47
N GLN A 17 9.45 6.81 -2.17
CA GLN A 17 9.65 8.22 -2.46
C GLN A 17 8.50 8.82 -3.29
N VAL A 18 8.06 8.10 -4.33
CA VAL A 18 6.95 8.53 -5.19
C VAL A 18 5.66 8.54 -4.40
N ALA A 19 5.35 7.47 -3.65
CA ALA A 19 4.15 7.43 -2.80
C ALA A 19 4.13 8.56 -1.76
N PHE A 20 5.27 8.85 -1.12
CA PHE A 20 5.39 9.93 -0.15
C PHE A 20 5.12 11.30 -0.78
N ARG A 21 5.63 11.56 -2.00
CA ARG A 21 5.34 12.79 -2.73
C ARG A 21 3.87 12.89 -3.14
N VAL A 22 3.31 11.81 -3.72
CA VAL A 22 1.91 11.75 -4.17
C VAL A 22 0.92 11.96 -3.03
N ALA A 23 1.23 11.42 -1.84
CA ALA A 23 0.41 11.54 -0.65
C ALA A 23 0.34 12.99 -0.11
N ARG A 24 1.34 13.83 -0.37
CA ARG A 24 1.36 15.20 0.14
C ARG A 24 0.28 16.05 -0.53
N ARG A 25 -0.41 16.86 0.28
CA ARG A 25 -1.46 17.76 -0.21
C ARG A 25 -0.92 18.89 -1.09
N ASP A 26 0.34 19.29 -0.89
CA ASP A 26 1.02 20.33 -1.69
C ASP A 26 1.68 19.80 -2.98
N HIS A 27 1.58 18.50 -3.27
CA HIS A 27 2.12 17.95 -4.50
C HIS A 27 1.14 18.16 -5.66
N GLY A 28 1.60 18.91 -6.67
CA GLY A 28 0.77 19.34 -7.80
C GLY A 28 0.47 18.26 -8.84
N ALA A 29 1.18 17.13 -8.84
CA ALA A 29 1.09 16.11 -9.88
C ALA A 29 0.44 14.79 -9.42
N THR A 30 -0.29 14.79 -8.30
CA THR A 30 -0.92 13.57 -7.73
C THR A 30 -1.81 12.87 -8.76
N ALA A 31 -2.64 13.62 -9.50
CA ALA A 31 -3.59 13.03 -10.45
C ALA A 31 -2.87 12.42 -11.67
N GLU A 32 -1.87 13.11 -12.18
CA GLU A 32 -1.04 12.67 -13.30
C GLU A 32 -0.27 11.39 -12.96
N VAL A 33 0.32 11.32 -11.76
CA VAL A 33 1.00 10.10 -11.31
C VAL A 33 0.03 8.94 -11.17
N LEU A 34 -1.17 9.16 -10.62
CA LEU A 34 -2.19 8.10 -10.52
C LEU A 34 -2.73 7.66 -11.89
N ALA A 35 -2.77 8.56 -12.88
CA ALA A 35 -3.09 8.20 -14.26
C ALA A 35 -2.01 7.31 -14.89
N VAL A 36 -0.72 7.62 -14.68
CA VAL A 36 0.39 6.75 -15.12
C VAL A 36 0.30 5.38 -14.45
N VAL A 37 0.02 5.34 -13.14
CA VAL A 37 -0.15 4.08 -12.39
C VAL A 37 -1.31 3.23 -12.96
N GLU A 38 -2.41 3.87 -13.38
CA GLU A 38 -3.52 3.19 -14.05
C GLU A 38 -3.11 2.56 -15.39
N GLU A 39 -2.23 3.23 -16.15
CA GLU A 39 -1.71 2.72 -17.40
C GLU A 39 -0.72 1.56 -17.19
N LEU A 40 0.16 1.67 -16.19
CA LEU A 40 1.14 0.64 -15.85
C LEU A 40 0.48 -0.69 -15.44
N LEU A 41 -0.73 -0.66 -14.89
CA LEU A 41 -1.50 -1.88 -14.57
C LEU A 41 -1.89 -2.71 -15.80
N MET A 42 -1.68 -2.21 -17.02
CA MET A 42 -1.83 -2.99 -18.24
C MET A 42 -0.63 -3.90 -18.53
N ASP A 43 0.52 -3.64 -17.92
CA ASP A 43 1.73 -4.44 -18.06
C ASP A 43 1.91 -5.34 -16.84
N GLU A 44 1.99 -6.64 -17.08
CA GLU A 44 2.20 -7.65 -16.04
C GLU A 44 3.56 -7.47 -15.35
N ALA A 45 4.59 -7.00 -16.07
CA ALA A 45 5.92 -6.76 -15.50
C ALA A 45 5.90 -5.63 -14.45
N GLU A 46 5.03 -4.65 -14.63
CA GLU A 46 4.96 -3.45 -13.78
C GLU A 46 4.02 -3.62 -12.58
N TYR A 47 3.25 -4.71 -12.57
CA TYR A 47 2.21 -4.93 -11.58
C TYR A 47 2.75 -4.94 -10.13
N GLY A 48 3.87 -5.62 -9.89
CA GLY A 48 4.49 -5.68 -8.56
C GLY A 48 4.90 -4.31 -8.04
N PHE A 49 5.42 -3.46 -8.94
CA PHE A 49 5.75 -2.07 -8.63
C PHE A 49 4.49 -1.28 -8.28
N VAL A 50 3.44 -1.38 -9.10
CA VAL A 50 2.18 -0.64 -8.86
C VAL A 50 1.52 -1.04 -7.54
N VAL A 51 1.41 -2.34 -7.22
CA VAL A 51 0.84 -2.79 -5.95
C VAL A 51 1.63 -2.21 -4.77
N THR A 52 2.97 -2.28 -4.86
CA THR A 52 3.85 -1.74 -3.82
C THR A 52 3.66 -0.24 -3.64
N PHE A 53 3.56 0.51 -4.73
CA PHE A 53 3.27 1.94 -4.71
C PHE A 53 1.91 2.23 -4.05
N LEU A 54 0.84 1.53 -4.46
CA LEU A 54 -0.50 1.73 -3.92
C LEU A 54 -0.60 1.35 -2.44
N GLU A 55 0.09 0.29 -2.01
CA GLU A 55 0.18 -0.09 -0.60
C GLU A 55 0.88 1.01 0.22
N ASN A 56 2.03 1.50 -0.25
CA ASN A 56 2.76 2.59 0.42
C ASN A 56 1.87 3.84 0.53
N LEU A 57 1.14 4.18 -0.53
CA LEU A 57 0.23 5.31 -0.56
C LEU A 57 -0.94 5.12 0.43
N GLN A 58 -1.56 3.93 0.48
CA GLN A 58 -2.60 3.62 1.46
C GLN A 58 -2.11 3.77 2.90
N ASN A 59 -0.91 3.25 3.18
CA ASN A 59 -0.32 3.32 4.52
C ASN A 59 -0.10 4.78 4.92
N LEU A 60 0.44 5.62 4.02
CA LEU A 60 0.63 7.05 4.26
C LEU A 60 -0.69 7.78 4.55
N VAL A 61 -1.70 7.64 3.70
CA VAL A 61 -2.96 8.38 3.86
C VAL A 61 -3.81 7.86 5.02
N SER A 62 -3.57 6.63 5.50
CA SER A 62 -4.23 6.09 6.68
C SER A 62 -3.90 6.85 7.97
N HIS A 63 -2.79 7.60 8.01
CA HIS A 63 -2.35 8.29 9.21
C HIS A 63 -3.20 9.51 9.58
N GLY A 64 -4.05 10.00 8.67
CA GLY A 64 -4.95 11.12 8.95
C GLY A 64 -4.22 12.45 9.25
N LEU A 65 -3.05 12.66 8.65
CA LEU A 65 -2.25 13.88 8.84
C LEU A 65 -2.72 14.98 7.90
N ASP A 66 -2.86 16.21 8.41
CA ASP A 66 -3.32 17.38 7.63
C ASP A 66 -2.39 17.75 6.45
N THR A 67 -1.14 17.34 6.51
CA THR A 67 -0.16 17.56 5.43
C THR A 67 -0.30 16.55 4.29
N LEU A 68 -1.02 15.45 4.52
CA LEU A 68 -1.29 14.41 3.55
C LEU A 68 -2.75 14.50 3.06
N ARG A 69 -3.00 13.96 1.88
CA ARG A 69 -4.35 13.71 1.38
C ARG A 69 -5.00 12.61 2.21
N SER A 70 -6.31 12.68 2.34
CA SER A 70 -7.14 11.63 2.92
C SER A 70 -7.27 10.44 1.96
N THR A 71 -7.66 9.30 2.53
CA THR A 71 -8.03 8.09 1.78
C THR A 71 -9.10 8.41 0.74
N GLU A 72 -10.12 9.18 1.11
CA GLU A 72 -11.24 9.56 0.25
C GLU A 72 -10.78 10.45 -0.92
N GLU A 73 -9.91 11.43 -0.66
CA GLU A 73 -9.32 12.28 -1.70
C GLU A 73 -8.53 11.44 -2.72
N ILE A 74 -7.72 10.47 -2.28
CA ILE A 74 -6.98 9.59 -3.20
C ILE A 74 -7.94 8.70 -3.98
N ARG A 75 -8.94 8.10 -3.34
CA ARG A 75 -9.90 7.20 -4.02
C ARG A 75 -10.63 7.88 -5.18
N LEU A 76 -10.93 9.17 -5.07
CA LEU A 76 -11.58 9.94 -6.14
C LEU A 76 -10.69 10.13 -7.38
N LEU A 77 -9.37 9.96 -7.24
CA LEU A 77 -8.40 10.13 -8.31
C LEU A 77 -7.99 8.80 -8.97
N LEU A 78 -8.41 7.66 -8.41
CA LEU A 78 -8.04 6.35 -8.94
C LEU A 78 -8.82 6.03 -10.22
N GLY A 79 -8.10 5.53 -11.21
CA GLY A 79 -8.70 4.86 -12.35
C GLY A 79 -9.33 3.51 -11.96
N PRO A 80 -10.13 2.88 -12.84
CA PRO A 80 -10.85 1.64 -12.52
C PRO A 80 -9.96 0.48 -12.07
N ARG A 81 -8.79 0.25 -12.71
CA ARG A 81 -7.90 -0.86 -12.33
C ARG A 81 -7.20 -0.58 -11.01
N SER A 82 -6.74 0.66 -10.85
CA SER A 82 -6.11 1.14 -9.63
C SER A 82 -7.07 1.09 -8.44
N ALA A 83 -8.35 1.38 -8.65
CA ALA A 83 -9.40 1.24 -7.63
C ALA A 83 -9.62 -0.23 -7.22
N ILE A 84 -9.64 -1.17 -8.16
CA ILE A 84 -9.71 -2.61 -7.85
C ILE A 84 -8.48 -3.06 -7.05
N CYS A 85 -7.29 -2.64 -7.47
CA CYS A 85 -6.05 -2.94 -6.76
C CYS A 85 -6.07 -2.35 -5.35
N TRP A 86 -6.51 -1.10 -5.21
CA TRP A 86 -6.67 -0.41 -3.94
C TRP A 86 -7.61 -1.17 -2.99
N ASP A 87 -8.77 -1.60 -3.47
CA ASP A 87 -9.72 -2.35 -2.65
C ASP A 87 -9.19 -3.74 -2.27
N THR A 88 -8.42 -4.37 -3.16
CA THR A 88 -7.77 -5.67 -2.88
C THR A 88 -6.74 -5.53 -1.76
N VAL A 89 -5.87 -4.50 -1.81
CA VAL A 89 -4.89 -4.21 -0.75
C VAL A 89 -5.61 -3.82 0.55
N THR A 90 -6.72 -3.07 0.45
CA THR A 90 -7.55 -2.71 1.62
C THR A 90 -8.10 -3.96 2.30
N GLY A 91 -8.64 -4.90 1.53
CA GLY A 91 -9.18 -6.17 2.03
C GLY A 91 -8.12 -7.03 2.71
N PHE A 92 -6.90 -7.10 2.15
CA PHE A 92 -5.79 -7.80 2.80
C PHE A 92 -5.48 -7.22 4.18
N TRP A 93 -5.31 -5.90 4.28
CA TRP A 93 -4.98 -5.26 5.55
C TRP A 93 -6.12 -5.31 6.57
N ALA A 94 -7.38 -5.33 6.12
CA ALA A 94 -8.53 -5.61 6.98
C ALA A 94 -8.45 -7.03 7.57
N ALA A 95 -8.11 -8.04 6.75
CA ALA A 95 -7.93 -9.41 7.23
C ALA A 95 -6.76 -9.54 8.23
N VAL A 96 -5.65 -8.81 8.01
CA VAL A 96 -4.56 -8.72 8.98
C VAL A 96 -5.03 -8.10 10.30
N ALA A 97 -5.83 -7.04 10.24
CA ALA A 97 -6.39 -6.37 11.42
C ALA A 97 -7.28 -7.33 12.23
N ASP A 98 -8.22 -7.99 11.54
CA ASP A 98 -9.13 -8.95 12.15
C ASP A 98 -8.36 -10.08 12.79
N TRP A 99 -7.40 -10.69 12.08
CA TRP A 99 -6.54 -11.73 12.65
C TRP A 99 -5.79 -11.25 13.88
N ARG A 100 -5.19 -10.04 13.86
CA ARG A 100 -4.49 -9.48 15.02
C ARG A 100 -5.41 -9.33 16.22
N VAL A 101 -6.66 -8.89 16.04
CA VAL A 101 -7.67 -8.82 17.11
C VAL A 101 -7.90 -10.21 17.72
N HIS A 102 -8.06 -11.24 16.89
CA HIS A 102 -8.30 -12.62 17.35
C HIS A 102 -7.12 -13.24 18.13
N THR A 103 -5.88 -12.77 17.92
CA THR A 103 -4.73 -13.28 18.70
C THR A 103 -4.72 -12.84 20.17
N GLY A 104 -5.53 -11.85 20.56
CA GLY A 104 -5.58 -11.31 21.92
C GLY A 104 -4.36 -10.47 22.33
N VAL A 105 -3.35 -10.30 21.46
CA VAL A 105 -2.18 -9.45 21.75
C VAL A 105 -2.52 -7.99 21.42
N PRO A 106 -2.44 -7.05 22.39
CA PRO A 106 -2.78 -5.65 22.17
C PRO A 106 -2.00 -5.01 21.01
N LEU A 107 -2.70 -4.21 20.21
CA LEU A 107 -2.06 -3.39 19.18
C LEU A 107 -1.36 -2.19 19.81
N LYS A 108 -0.28 -1.73 19.17
CA LYS A 108 0.48 -0.57 19.65
C LYS A 108 -0.14 0.72 19.12
N PRO A 109 -0.13 1.82 19.88
CA PRO A 109 -0.60 3.12 19.37
C PRO A 109 0.26 3.61 18.20
N ALA A 110 -0.35 4.33 17.25
CA ALA A 110 0.35 4.94 16.11
C ALA A 110 1.10 6.23 16.49
N ALA A 111 0.65 6.97 17.52
CA ALA A 111 1.18 8.28 17.87
C ALA A 111 2.72 8.36 18.00
N PRO A 112 3.42 7.40 18.64
CA PRO A 112 4.89 7.43 18.71
C PRO A 112 5.58 7.34 17.34
N LEU A 113 4.98 6.61 16.39
CA LEU A 113 5.48 6.47 15.02
C LEU A 113 5.33 7.77 14.23
N LEU A 114 4.24 8.50 14.46
CA LEU A 114 3.96 9.78 13.79
C LEU A 114 4.84 10.93 14.31
N GLY A 115 5.46 10.77 15.48
CA GLY A 115 6.40 11.75 16.06
C GLY A 115 7.81 11.76 15.44
N ALA A 116 8.10 10.90 14.45
CA ALA A 116 9.44 10.79 13.86
C ALA A 116 9.88 12.08 13.15
N GLN A 117 10.97 12.69 13.65
CA GLN A 117 11.50 13.96 13.14
C GLN A 117 12.45 13.78 11.94
N ASN A 118 13.21 12.68 11.90
CA ASN A 118 14.08 12.38 10.77
C ASN A 118 13.25 12.00 9.55
N GLU A 119 13.45 12.69 8.42
CA GLU A 119 12.63 12.55 7.22
C GLU A 119 12.72 11.14 6.59
N HIS A 120 13.92 10.57 6.52
CA HIS A 120 14.11 9.23 5.99
C HIS A 120 13.45 8.17 6.88
N LEU A 121 13.66 8.25 8.19
CA LEU A 121 13.00 7.36 9.15
C LEU A 121 11.48 7.50 9.10
N ARG A 122 10.98 8.73 8.95
CA ARG A 122 9.55 9.00 8.80
C ARG A 122 8.98 8.31 7.58
N MET A 123 9.60 8.50 6.40
CA MET A 123 9.19 7.84 5.18
C MET A 123 9.14 6.32 5.37
N LEU A 124 10.22 5.71 5.87
CA LEU A 124 10.27 4.27 6.13
C LEU A 124 9.16 3.79 7.07
N LEU A 125 8.99 4.47 8.20
CA LEU A 125 8.00 4.07 9.20
C LEU A 125 6.57 4.23 8.70
N TRP A 126 6.28 5.34 8.01
CA TRP A 126 4.92 5.67 7.59
C TRP A 126 4.48 4.82 6.39
N THR A 127 5.38 4.52 5.46
CA THR A 127 5.03 3.60 4.36
C THR A 127 4.92 2.14 4.83
N ALA A 128 5.60 1.77 5.92
CA ALA A 128 5.60 0.40 6.44
C ALA A 128 4.52 0.12 7.51
N ASN A 129 3.73 1.12 7.90
CA ASN A 129 2.71 0.96 8.93
C ASN A 129 1.42 1.68 8.53
N ARG A 130 0.29 1.10 8.91
CA ARG A 130 -1.05 1.66 8.77
C ARG A 130 -1.56 2.11 10.11
N THR A 131 -2.23 3.26 10.16
CA THR A 131 -3.03 3.66 11.32
C THR A 131 -4.46 3.17 11.12
N LEU A 132 -4.98 2.46 12.12
CA LEU A 132 -6.38 2.03 12.16
C LEU A 132 -7.27 3.19 12.64
N SER A 133 -8.58 3.09 12.35
CA SER A 133 -9.57 4.06 12.84
C SER A 133 -9.64 4.17 14.36
N THR A 134 -9.19 3.13 15.07
CA THR A 134 -9.09 3.07 16.53
C THR A 134 -7.82 3.75 17.08
N GLY A 135 -6.88 4.16 16.22
CA GLY A 135 -5.66 4.90 16.57
C GLY A 135 -4.43 4.02 16.80
N GLU A 136 -4.59 2.69 16.83
CA GLU A 136 -3.48 1.75 16.84
C GLU A 136 -2.89 1.55 15.44
N LYS A 137 -1.70 0.94 15.40
CA LYS A 137 -0.99 0.66 14.17
C LYS A 137 -0.92 -0.83 13.86
N LEU A 138 -0.94 -1.13 12.55
CA LEU A 138 -0.50 -2.40 11.98
C LEU A 138 0.72 -2.15 11.11
N GLY A 139 1.71 -3.03 11.16
CA GLY A 139 2.91 -2.90 10.33
C GLY A 139 3.16 -4.11 9.44
N ILE A 140 4.14 -4.00 8.56
CA ILE A 140 4.64 -5.13 7.74
C ILE A 140 4.96 -6.34 8.61
N ALA A 141 5.47 -6.14 9.83
CA ALA A 141 5.72 -7.24 10.76
C ALA A 141 4.44 -8.02 11.14
N ASP A 142 3.28 -7.37 11.20
CA ASP A 142 2.00 -8.03 11.45
C ASP A 142 1.51 -8.77 10.19
N ALA A 143 1.69 -8.18 9.00
CA ALA A 143 1.41 -8.83 7.72
C ALA A 143 2.23 -10.12 7.53
N VAL A 144 3.54 -10.09 7.85
CA VAL A 144 4.41 -11.29 7.78
C VAL A 144 3.95 -12.38 8.74
N ARG A 145 3.49 -12.01 9.95
CA ARG A 145 2.97 -13.01 10.90
C ARG A 145 1.64 -13.58 10.44
N TYR A 146 0.77 -12.74 9.89
CA TYR A 146 -0.50 -13.17 9.31
C TYR A 146 -0.27 -14.16 8.17
N GLU A 147 0.62 -13.84 7.23
CA GLU A 147 0.98 -14.70 6.11
C GLU A 147 1.48 -16.07 6.59
N LYS A 148 2.36 -16.10 7.59
CA LYS A 148 2.85 -17.36 8.18
C LYS A 148 1.76 -18.17 8.88
N ALA A 149 0.76 -17.51 9.45
CA ALA A 149 -0.32 -18.17 10.19
C ALA A 149 -1.46 -18.67 9.30
N VAL A 150 -1.79 -17.91 8.25
CA VAL A 150 -2.99 -18.11 7.42
C VAL A 150 -2.66 -18.58 6.00
N GLY A 151 -1.40 -18.46 5.57
CA GLY A 151 -0.96 -18.81 4.21
C GLY A 151 -1.44 -17.83 3.13
N SER A 152 -1.89 -16.64 3.53
CA SER A 152 -2.33 -15.58 2.62
C SER A 152 -1.32 -14.44 2.61
N SER A 153 -0.67 -14.23 1.47
CA SER A 153 0.30 -13.16 1.27
C SER A 153 -0.40 -11.85 0.86
N ILE A 154 0.32 -10.74 0.92
CA ILE A 154 -0.10 -9.47 0.29
C ILE A 154 -0.46 -9.78 -1.18
N PRO A 155 -1.55 -9.21 -1.74
CA PRO A 155 -2.01 -9.51 -3.09
C PRO A 155 -0.91 -9.31 -4.16
N GLY A 156 -0.25 -10.40 -4.55
CA GLY A 156 0.52 -10.49 -5.78
C GLY A 156 -0.39 -10.70 -7.01
N TYR A 157 0.19 -10.72 -8.21
CA TYR A 157 -0.55 -10.80 -9.49
C TYR A 157 -1.55 -11.97 -9.58
N SER A 158 -1.24 -13.10 -8.96
CA SER A 158 -2.11 -14.29 -8.88
C SER A 158 -3.47 -14.02 -8.22
N HIS A 159 -3.59 -13.00 -7.36
CA HIS A 159 -4.82 -12.67 -6.65
C HIS A 159 -5.74 -11.73 -7.44
N ILE A 160 -5.21 -10.89 -8.36
CA ILE A 160 -6.03 -9.96 -9.15
C ILE A 160 -6.60 -10.58 -10.42
N ALA A 161 -5.91 -11.52 -11.08
CA ALA A 161 -6.52 -12.27 -12.18
C ALA A 161 -7.78 -13.05 -11.73
N VAL A 162 -7.86 -13.41 -10.44
CA VAL A 162 -9.03 -14.01 -9.80
C VAL A 162 -10.07 -12.93 -9.46
N ALA A 163 -9.67 -11.80 -8.87
CA ALA A 163 -10.58 -10.69 -8.56
C ALA A 163 -11.22 -10.06 -9.81
N GLN A 164 -10.48 -9.88 -10.91
CA GLN A 164 -10.96 -9.38 -12.20
C GLN A 164 -11.89 -10.37 -12.91
N ARG A 165 -11.64 -11.68 -12.78
CA ARG A 165 -12.56 -12.73 -13.23
C ARG A 165 -13.87 -12.72 -12.43
N ILE A 166 -13.78 -12.58 -11.11
CA ILE A 166 -14.95 -12.50 -10.21
C ILE A 166 -15.74 -11.20 -10.45
N ALA A 167 -15.06 -10.09 -10.74
CA ALA A 167 -15.67 -8.79 -11.05
C ALA A 167 -16.21 -8.68 -12.49
N GLY A 168 -16.19 -9.76 -13.27
CA GLY A 168 -16.75 -9.80 -14.63
C GLY A 168 -15.98 -8.97 -15.67
N GLN A 169 -14.75 -8.54 -15.37
CA GLN A 169 -13.92 -7.75 -16.29
C GLN A 169 -12.85 -8.58 -17.03
N GLY A 170 -12.77 -9.90 -16.78
CA GLY A 170 -11.98 -10.80 -17.60
C GLY A 170 -12.70 -11.13 -18.90
N ARG A 171 -12.29 -10.52 -20.03
CA ARG A 171 -12.56 -11.09 -21.35
C ARG A 171 -11.36 -11.95 -21.79
N PRO A 172 -11.64 -13.00 -22.61
CA PRO A 172 -10.83 -14.21 -22.75
C PRO A 172 -9.42 -13.98 -23.30
#